data_AF-A0A950K8P5-F1
#
_entry.id   AF-A0A950K8P5-F1
#
_cell.length_a   1.000
_cell.length_b   1.000
_cell.length_c   1.000
_cell.angle_alpha   90.00
_cell.angle_beta   90.00
_cell.angle_gamma   90.00
#
_symmetry.space_group_name_H-M   'P 1'
#
loop_
_entity.id
_entity.type
_entity.pdbx_description
1 polymer ?
#
loop_
_entity_poly.entity_id
_entity_poly.type
_entity_poly.pdbx_seq_one_letter_code
_entity_poly.pdbx_strand_id
1 'polypeptide(L)'
;MGDRKPFPILLLAAGALALFIGALVLVLFVSMKKESNEELCRANLTVLGMAIRVGELPSSPKWDAMGKGRDFFRNQEKWPTYQQRELDLYCPVLATRKDCDYRGPAKLLREIRNDEPIAADRIGNHGPEKGGNVLLKTGAVHTAGLKDALWTAAGQTTSD
;
A
#
# COMPACT_ATOMS: atom_id res chain seq x y z
N MET A 1 -45.59 17.41 48.48
CA MET A 1 -44.21 17.02 48.10
C MET A 1 -44.30 16.26 46.80
N GLY A 2 -43.93 16.90 45.69
CA GLY A 2 -44.04 16.30 44.36
C GLY A 2 -42.84 15.41 44.08
N ASP A 3 -43.08 14.11 43.90
CA ASP A 3 -42.10 13.15 43.39
C ASP A 3 -41.68 13.55 41.97
N ARG A 4 -40.56 14.28 41.87
CA ARG A 4 -39.85 14.47 40.60
C ARG A 4 -39.23 13.13 40.22
N LYS A 5 -40.00 12.28 39.52
CA LYS A 5 -39.49 11.03 38.94
C LYS A 5 -38.27 11.35 38.06
N PRO A 6 -37.11 10.69 38.23
CA PRO A 6 -35.87 10.95 37.47
C PRO A 6 -35.94 10.51 36.00
N PHE A 7 -37.14 10.17 35.51
CA PHE A 7 -37.43 9.66 34.18
C PHE A 7 -36.78 10.43 33.02
N PRO A 8 -36.79 11.79 32.97
CA PRO A 8 -36.16 12.50 31.86
C PRO A 8 -34.63 12.40 31.88
N ILE A 9 -34.01 12.31 33.07
CA ILE A 9 -32.56 12.20 33.22
C ILE A 9 -32.08 10.80 32.82
N LEU A 10 -32.84 9.76 33.17
CA LEU A 10 -32.55 8.37 32.78
C LEU A 10 -32.67 8.15 31.26
N LEU A 11 -33.66 8.76 30.60
CA LEU A 11 -33.80 8.70 29.14
C LEU A 11 -32.66 9.44 28.42
N LEU A 12 -32.23 10.60 28.94
CA LEU A 12 -31.08 11.34 28.40
C LEU A 12 -29.77 10.56 28.59
N ALA A 13 -29.58 9.93 29.75
CA ALA A 13 -28.39 9.10 30.02
C ALA A 13 -28.34 7.86 29.10
N ALA A 14 -29.47 7.19 28.88
CA ALA A 14 -29.56 6.05 27.97
C ALA A 14 -29.31 6.46 26.50
N GLY A 15 -29.86 7.60 26.07
CA GLY A 15 -29.62 8.15 24.73
C GLY A 15 -28.15 8.53 24.51
N ALA A 16 -27.53 9.19 25.51
CA ALA A 16 -26.11 9.55 25.46
C ALA A 16 -25.21 8.31 25.40
N LEU A 17 -25.53 7.27 26.17
CA LEU A 17 -24.80 6.01 26.16
C LEU A 17 -24.92 5.29 24.81
N ALA A 18 -26.11 5.25 24.21
CA ALA A 18 -26.32 4.64 22.91
C ALA A 18 -25.52 5.37 21.80
N LEU A 19 -25.51 6.70 21.82
CA LEU A 19 -24.69 7.50 20.89
C LEU A 19 -23.19 7.25 21.09
N PHE A 20 -22.74 7.17 22.35
CA PHE A 20 -21.35 6.87 22.66
C PHE A 20 -20.92 5.49 22.15
N ILE A 21 -21.73 4.45 22.38
CA ILE A 21 -21.45 3.10 21.88
C ILE A 21 -21.47 3.08 20.35
N GLY A 22 -22.44 3.74 19.72
CA GLY A 22 -22.52 3.83 18.26
C GLY A 22 -21.28 4.50 17.64
N ALA A 23 -20.81 5.59 18.25
CA ALA A 23 -19.58 6.26 17.85
C ALA A 23 -18.34 5.37 18.01
N LEU A 24 -18.25 4.63 19.13
CA LEU A 24 -17.15 3.69 19.38
C LEU A 24 -17.11 2.57 18.32
N VAL A 25 -18.25 1.96 18.00
CA VAL A 25 -18.36 0.92 16.98
C VAL A 25 -17.95 1.46 15.61
N LEU A 26 -18.37 2.68 15.25
CA LEU A 26 -17.98 3.32 14.00
C LEU A 26 -16.46 3.56 13.94
N VAL A 27 -15.85 4.06 15.01
CA VAL A 27 -14.40 4.28 15.10
C VAL A 27 -13.64 2.97 14.93
N LEU A 28 -14.06 1.90 15.61
CA LEU A 28 -13.46 0.57 15.47
C LEU A 28 -13.57 0.05 14.03
N PHE A 29 -14.74 0.16 13.41
CA PHE A 29 -14.95 -0.26 12.03
C PHE A 29 -14.05 0.52 11.04
N VAL A 30 -13.94 1.84 11.20
CA VAL A 30 -13.05 2.68 10.37
C VAL A 30 -11.58 2.29 10.58
N SER A 31 -11.16 1.98 11.81
CA SER A 31 -9.80 1.52 12.11
C SER A 31 -9.49 0.19 11.42
N MET A 32 -10.37 -0.80 11.55
CA MET A 32 -10.21 -2.11 10.92
C MET A 32 -10.16 -2.01 9.38
N LYS A 33 -11.01 -1.17 8.78
CA LYS A 33 -10.98 -0.95 7.33
C LYS A 33 -9.66 -0.34 6.87
N LYS A 34 -9.08 0.58 7.63
CA LYS A 34 -7.79 1.20 7.33
C LYS A 34 -6.65 0.19 7.38
N GLU A 35 -6.59 -0.63 8.43
CA GLU A 35 -5.60 -1.71 8.57
C GLU A 35 -5.71 -2.70 7.40
N SER A 36 -6.93 -3.13 7.07
CA SER A 36 -7.18 -4.01 5.92
C SER A 36 -6.70 -3.40 4.60
N ASN A 37 -6.93 -2.11 4.37
CA ASN A 37 -6.44 -1.43 3.17
C ASN A 37 -4.91 -1.32 3.12
N GLU A 38 -4.26 -1.02 4.25
CA GLU A 38 -2.79 -0.99 4.33
C GLU A 38 -2.18 -2.39 4.09
N GLU A 39 -2.83 -3.46 4.57
CA GLU A 39 -2.45 -4.85 4.28
C GLU A 39 -2.62 -5.23 2.80
N LEU A 40 -3.68 -4.74 2.15
CA LEU A 40 -3.89 -4.96 0.72
C LEU A 40 -2.81 -4.28 -0.14
N CYS A 41 -2.34 -3.08 0.21
CA CYS A 41 -1.18 -2.47 -0.46
C CYS A 41 0.06 -3.39 -0.40
N ARG A 42 0.31 -3.97 0.78
CA ARG A 42 1.42 -4.92 0.97
C ARG A 42 1.23 -6.18 0.15
N ALA A 43 0.00 -6.70 0.07
CA ALA A 43 -0.32 -7.86 -0.75
C ALA A 43 -0.09 -7.58 -2.25
N ASN A 44 -0.50 -6.41 -2.76
CA ASN A 44 -0.29 -6.01 -4.15
C ASN A 44 1.21 -5.99 -4.50
N LEU A 45 2.04 -5.35 -3.67
CA LEU A 45 3.49 -5.39 -3.83
C LEU A 45 4.09 -6.80 -3.72
N THR A 46 3.51 -7.67 -2.90
CA THR A 46 3.96 -9.07 -2.77
C THR A 46 3.68 -9.85 -4.06
N VAL A 47 2.48 -9.71 -4.62
CA VAL A 47 2.10 -10.32 -5.91
C VAL A 47 2.99 -9.79 -7.04
N LEU A 48 3.27 -8.49 -7.05
CA LEU A 48 4.24 -7.86 -7.96
C LEU A 48 5.63 -8.47 -7.82
N GLY A 49 6.15 -8.58 -6.59
CA GLY A 49 7.44 -9.19 -6.30
C GLY A 49 7.55 -10.62 -6.79
N MET A 50 6.52 -11.44 -6.54
CA MET A 50 6.46 -12.80 -7.07
C MET A 50 6.51 -12.84 -8.59
N ALA A 51 5.79 -11.94 -9.27
CA ALA A 51 5.78 -11.91 -10.74
C ALA A 51 7.17 -11.60 -11.31
N ILE A 52 7.80 -10.56 -10.75
CA ILE A 52 9.11 -10.10 -11.15
C ILE A 52 10.16 -11.20 -10.92
N ARG A 53 10.17 -11.82 -9.74
CA ARG A 53 11.12 -12.87 -9.37
C ARG A 53 11.02 -14.11 -10.26
N VAL A 54 9.82 -14.57 -10.57
CA VAL A 54 9.64 -15.75 -11.44
C VAL A 54 10.09 -15.44 -12.88
N GLY A 55 10.08 -14.17 -13.30
CA GLY A 55 10.64 -13.76 -14.59
C GLY A 55 12.15 -13.53 -14.60
N GLU A 56 12.81 -13.49 -13.44
CA GLU A 56 14.20 -13.02 -13.31
C GLU A 56 15.21 -14.18 -13.24
N LEU A 57 15.89 -14.43 -14.37
CA LEU A 57 17.20 -15.08 -14.36
C LEU A 57 18.28 -13.99 -14.24
N PRO A 58 19.45 -14.25 -13.61
CA PRO A 58 20.50 -13.24 -13.38
C PRO A 58 20.97 -12.49 -14.64
N SER A 59 20.79 -13.06 -15.84
CA SER A 59 21.18 -12.48 -17.13
C SER A 59 20.00 -12.12 -18.03
N SER A 60 18.76 -12.14 -17.55
CA SER A 60 17.59 -12.03 -18.44
C SER A 60 17.32 -10.59 -18.89
N PRO A 61 17.42 -10.27 -20.19
CA PRO A 61 17.05 -8.94 -20.70
C PRO A 61 15.53 -8.75 -20.84
N LYS A 62 14.72 -9.77 -20.50
CA LYS A 62 13.27 -9.81 -20.69
C LYS A 62 12.56 -8.59 -20.08
N TRP A 63 13.11 -8.04 -19.00
CA TRP A 63 12.54 -6.92 -18.27
C TRP A 63 12.98 -5.55 -18.78
N ASP A 64 13.98 -5.47 -19.67
CA ASP A 64 14.51 -4.19 -20.12
C ASP A 64 13.51 -3.38 -20.93
N ALA A 65 12.67 -4.07 -21.70
CA ALA A 65 11.67 -3.45 -22.55
C ALA A 65 10.49 -2.84 -21.77
N MET A 66 10.42 -3.05 -20.44
CA MET A 66 9.36 -2.51 -19.58
C MET A 66 9.61 -1.04 -19.26
N GLY A 67 10.83 -0.56 -19.45
CA GLY A 67 11.24 0.77 -19.03
C GLY A 67 11.56 0.83 -17.53
N LYS A 68 11.30 2.00 -16.94
CA LYS A 68 11.67 2.36 -15.56
C LYS A 68 10.49 3.07 -14.90
N GLY A 69 10.56 3.27 -13.58
CA GLY A 69 9.52 3.98 -12.83
C GLY A 69 8.16 3.31 -12.99
N ARG A 70 7.07 4.09 -13.07
CA ARG A 70 5.73 3.52 -13.25
C ARG A 70 5.52 2.87 -14.60
N ASP A 71 6.27 3.28 -15.61
CA ASP A 71 6.17 2.67 -16.94
C ASP A 71 6.57 1.19 -16.89
N PHE A 72 7.43 0.80 -15.95
CA PHE A 72 7.73 -0.61 -15.69
C PHE A 72 6.46 -1.44 -15.43
N PHE A 73 5.51 -0.90 -14.66
CA PHE A 73 4.25 -1.58 -14.37
C PHE A 73 3.19 -1.39 -15.44
N ARG A 74 3.17 -0.22 -16.09
CA ARG A 74 2.18 0.10 -17.13
C ARG A 74 2.40 -0.67 -18.41
N ASN A 75 3.65 -0.97 -18.77
CA ASN A 75 4.01 -1.74 -19.95
C ASN A 75 3.80 -3.25 -19.75
N GLN A 76 2.69 -3.65 -19.11
CA GLN A 76 2.43 -5.03 -18.75
C GLN A 76 2.33 -5.96 -19.98
N GLU A 77 1.90 -5.44 -21.11
CA GLU A 77 1.86 -6.13 -22.40
C GLU A 77 3.24 -6.58 -22.89
N LYS A 78 4.31 -5.95 -22.39
CA LYS A 78 5.68 -6.32 -22.71
C LYS A 78 6.27 -7.31 -21.69
N TRP A 79 5.60 -7.55 -20.56
CA TRP A 79 6.08 -8.49 -19.54
C TRP A 79 6.20 -9.89 -20.13
N PRO A 80 7.10 -10.75 -19.59
CA PRO A 80 7.14 -12.15 -19.97
C PRO A 80 5.73 -12.75 -19.94
N THR A 81 5.30 -13.44 -21.00
CA THR A 81 3.90 -13.86 -21.19
C THR A 81 3.31 -14.62 -20.00
N TYR A 82 4.11 -15.46 -19.34
CA TYR A 82 3.70 -16.22 -18.14
C TYR A 82 3.54 -15.37 -16.87
N GLN A 83 3.86 -14.07 -16.94
CA GLN A 83 3.69 -13.08 -15.87
C GLN A 83 2.63 -12.03 -16.20
N GLN A 84 2.05 -12.06 -17.40
CA GLN A 84 0.94 -11.20 -17.77
C GLN A 84 -0.32 -11.69 -17.04
N ARG A 85 -0.65 -11.04 -15.93
CA ARG A 85 -1.86 -11.27 -15.15
C ARG A 85 -2.47 -9.92 -14.79
N GLU A 86 -3.79 -9.84 -14.66
CA GLU A 86 -4.38 -8.60 -14.18
C GLU A 86 -3.82 -8.27 -12.78
N LEU A 87 -3.21 -7.09 -12.65
CA LEU A 87 -2.63 -6.61 -11.40
C LEU A 87 -3.34 -5.35 -10.97
N ASP A 88 -3.67 -5.31 -9.69
CA ASP A 88 -4.22 -4.13 -9.09
C ASP A 88 -3.08 -3.18 -8.68
N LEU A 89 -2.87 -2.14 -9.49
CA LEU A 89 -1.80 -1.15 -9.31
C LEU A 89 -2.25 0.11 -8.54
N TYR A 90 -3.49 0.16 -8.02
CA TYR A 90 -3.92 1.27 -7.17
C TYR A 90 -3.63 1.00 -5.68
N CYS A 91 -3.60 2.08 -4.90
CA CYS A 91 -3.49 2.05 -3.45
C CYS A 91 -4.91 2.08 -2.84
N PRO A 92 -5.39 0.99 -2.18
CA PRO A 92 -6.71 0.97 -1.55
C PRO A 92 -6.92 2.03 -0.46
N VAL A 93 -5.84 2.55 0.12
CA VAL A 93 -5.89 3.63 1.12
C VAL A 93 -6.30 4.96 0.49
N LEU A 94 -5.81 5.28 -0.71
CA LEU A 94 -6.23 6.49 -1.44
C LEU A 94 -7.66 6.37 -1.97
N ALA A 95 -8.12 5.15 -2.25
CA ALA A 95 -9.42 4.85 -2.85
C ALA A 95 -9.69 5.59 -4.18
N THR A 96 -8.64 6.12 -4.83
CA THR A 96 -8.69 6.68 -6.17
C THR A 96 -8.13 5.65 -7.14
N ARG A 97 -8.97 5.09 -8.02
CA ARG A 97 -8.52 4.19 -9.09
C ARG A 97 -7.79 4.99 -10.17
N LYS A 98 -6.54 5.39 -9.90
CA LYS A 98 -5.61 5.95 -10.88
C LYS A 98 -4.67 4.85 -11.37
N ASP A 99 -4.04 5.07 -12.52
CA ASP A 99 -3.31 4.04 -13.29
C ASP A 99 -2.25 3.26 -12.49
N CYS A 100 -1.50 3.93 -11.59
CA CYS A 100 -0.49 3.27 -10.76
C CYS A 100 -0.09 4.17 -9.59
N ASP A 101 -0.30 3.66 -8.37
CA ASP A 101 0.03 4.34 -7.11
C ASP A 101 1.36 3.84 -6.50
N TYR A 102 2.13 3.04 -7.23
CA TYR A 102 3.44 2.56 -6.81
C TYR A 102 4.53 3.21 -7.65
N ARG A 103 5.67 3.53 -7.05
CA ARG A 103 6.91 3.86 -7.76
C ARG A 103 7.56 2.56 -8.23
N GLY A 104 8.16 2.57 -9.41
CA GLY A 104 8.88 1.42 -9.96
C GLY A 104 10.39 1.63 -10.01
N PRO A 105 11.15 0.71 -10.60
CA PRO A 105 12.60 0.72 -10.51
C PRO A 105 13.22 1.88 -11.29
N ALA A 106 14.15 2.63 -10.69
CA ALA A 106 14.84 3.75 -11.36
C ALA A 106 15.95 3.30 -12.34
N LYS A 107 16.29 2.00 -12.33
CA LYS A 107 17.32 1.37 -13.17
C LYS A 107 16.76 0.08 -13.76
N LEU A 108 17.48 -0.53 -14.70
CA LEU A 108 17.07 -1.84 -15.22
C LEU A 108 17.16 -2.88 -14.11
N LEU A 109 16.22 -3.84 -14.06
CA LEU A 109 16.17 -4.81 -12.97
C LEU A 109 17.49 -5.56 -12.77
N ARG A 110 18.18 -5.95 -13.84
CA ARG A 110 19.49 -6.63 -13.77
C ARG A 110 20.61 -5.79 -13.13
N GLU A 111 20.47 -4.46 -13.09
CA GLU A 111 21.45 -3.52 -12.52
C GLU A 111 21.20 -3.26 -11.03
N ILE A 112 20.07 -3.73 -10.49
CA ILE A 112 19.65 -3.52 -9.11
C ILE A 112 20.19 -4.65 -8.23
N ARG A 113 20.66 -4.33 -7.03
CA ARG A 113 21.13 -5.32 -6.05
C ARG A 113 19.97 -5.96 -5.31
N ASN A 114 20.17 -7.16 -4.77
CA ASN A 114 19.08 -7.93 -4.14
C ASN A 114 18.44 -7.20 -2.94
N ASP A 115 19.23 -6.44 -2.19
CA ASP A 115 18.83 -5.64 -1.04
C ASP A 115 18.26 -4.26 -1.41
N GLU A 116 18.28 -3.89 -2.70
CA GLU A 116 17.78 -2.59 -3.14
C GLU A 116 16.26 -2.63 -3.40
N PRO A 117 15.54 -1.55 -3.06
CA PRO A 117 14.15 -1.41 -3.42
C PRO A 117 13.94 -1.34 -4.93
N ILE A 118 12.98 -2.11 -5.44
CA ILE A 118 12.54 -2.12 -6.85
C ILE A 118 11.16 -1.51 -7.03
N ALA A 119 10.35 -1.46 -5.97
CA ALA A 119 9.07 -0.75 -5.96
C ALA A 119 8.78 -0.21 -4.57
N ALA A 120 7.97 0.83 -4.49
CA ALA A 120 7.50 1.37 -3.22
C ALA A 120 6.19 2.12 -3.40
N ASP A 121 5.45 2.31 -2.32
CA ASP A 121 4.33 3.25 -2.30
C ASP A 121 4.79 4.66 -2.71
N ARG A 122 3.87 5.45 -3.27
CA ARG A 122 4.08 6.88 -3.52
C ARG A 122 3.93 7.66 -2.22
N ILE A 123 4.65 8.79 -2.14
CA ILE A 123 4.51 9.72 -1.02
C ILE A 123 3.05 10.18 -0.94
N GLY A 124 2.48 10.11 0.26
CA GLY A 124 1.10 10.54 0.52
C GLY A 124 0.04 9.44 0.37
N ASN A 125 0.38 8.26 -0.19
CA ASN A 125 -0.57 7.15 -0.33
C ASN A 125 -1.24 6.78 0.99
N HIS A 126 -0.47 6.77 2.07
CA HIS A 126 -0.93 6.29 3.38
C HIS A 126 -1.27 7.44 4.35
N GLY A 127 -1.27 8.69 3.87
CA GLY A 127 -1.50 9.89 4.66
C GLY A 127 -0.24 10.77 4.82
N PRO A 128 -0.40 11.97 5.40
CA PRO A 128 0.71 12.89 5.62
C PRO A 128 1.73 12.31 6.61
N GLU A 129 3.01 12.57 6.34
CA GLU A 129 4.16 12.15 7.16
C GLU A 129 4.33 10.64 7.37
N LYS A 130 3.54 9.82 6.68
CA LYS A 130 3.68 8.37 6.68
C LYS A 130 4.60 7.97 5.53
N GLY A 131 5.44 6.96 5.79
CA GLY A 131 6.12 6.24 4.73
C GLY A 131 5.14 5.30 4.02
N GLY A 132 5.56 4.09 3.74
CA GLY A 132 4.72 3.10 3.06
C GLY A 132 5.41 1.76 2.92
N ASN A 133 4.87 0.92 2.06
CA ASN A 133 5.44 -0.37 1.75
C ASN A 133 6.54 -0.23 0.70
N VAL A 134 7.58 -1.04 0.85
CA VAL A 134 8.76 -1.09 0.01
C VAL A 134 9.00 -2.54 -0.40
N LEU A 135 9.04 -2.80 -1.70
CA LEU A 135 9.39 -4.09 -2.29
C LEU A 135 10.88 -4.12 -2.63
N LEU A 136 11.61 -5.04 -2.02
CA LEU A 136 13.00 -5.33 -2.34
C LEU A 136 13.11 -6.24 -3.56
N LYS A 137 14.26 -6.18 -4.23
CA LYS A 137 14.57 -7.08 -5.35
C LYS A 137 14.49 -8.57 -4.98
N THR A 138 14.72 -8.94 -3.72
CA THR A 138 14.49 -10.32 -3.24
C THR A 138 13.04 -10.79 -3.33
N GLY A 139 12.07 -9.88 -3.48
CA GLY A 139 10.64 -10.15 -3.36
C GLY A 139 10.08 -9.87 -1.97
N ALA A 140 10.93 -9.52 -0.99
CA ALA A 140 10.48 -9.17 0.35
C ALA A 140 9.81 -7.79 0.36
N VAL A 141 8.69 -7.67 1.09
CA VAL A 141 7.96 -6.41 1.27
C VAL A 141 8.02 -5.99 2.72
N HIS A 142 8.41 -4.75 2.97
CA HIS A 142 8.52 -4.16 4.29
C HIS A 142 7.72 -2.87 4.37
N THR A 143 7.02 -2.67 5.48
CA THR A 143 6.45 -1.36 5.81
C THR A 143 7.54 -0.51 6.48
N ALA A 144 7.78 0.68 5.94
CA ALA A 144 8.81 1.60 6.41
C ALA A 144 8.19 2.97 6.71
N GLY A 145 8.56 3.56 7.85
CA GLY A 145 8.26 4.94 8.20
C GLY A 145 9.03 5.94 7.34
N LEU A 146 8.56 7.20 7.29
CA LEU A 146 9.15 8.25 6.45
C LEU A 146 10.65 8.52 6.75
N LYS A 147 11.05 8.29 8.01
CA LYS A 147 12.43 8.50 8.49
C LYS A 147 13.29 7.23 8.42
N ASP A 148 12.73 6.10 8.02
CA ASP A 148 13.46 4.85 7.97
C ASP A 148 14.46 4.88 6.81
N ALA A 149 15.63 4.28 7.03
CA ALA A 149 16.68 4.17 6.00
C ALA A 149 16.15 3.47 4.75
N LEU A 150 15.27 2.48 4.92
CA LEU A 150 14.66 1.76 3.80
C LEU A 150 13.76 2.65 2.93
N TRP A 151 12.97 3.55 3.54
CA TRP A 151 12.15 4.49 2.79
C TRP A 151 13.00 5.52 2.05
N THR A 152 14.06 6.00 2.70
CA THR A 152 15.06 6.89 2.09
C THR A 152 15.74 6.23 0.89
N ALA A 153 16.17 4.97 1.03
CA ALA A 153 16.76 4.19 -0.05
C ALA A 153 15.77 4.00 -1.21
N ALA A 154 14.49 3.70 -0.91
CA ALA A 154 13.46 3.62 -1.94
C ALA A 154 13.29 4.95 -2.68
N GLY A 155 13.44 6.09 -2.01
CA GLY A 155 13.50 7.43 -2.62
C GLY A 155 14.61 7.61 -3.67
N GLN A 156 15.67 6.80 -3.60
CA GLN A 156 16.83 6.89 -4.49
C GLN A 156 16.83 5.82 -5.59
N THR A 157 16.23 4.66 -5.32
CA THR A 157 16.27 3.50 -6.23
C THR A 157 14.96 3.27 -6.99
N THR A 158 13.90 4.02 -6.65
CA THR A 158 12.61 3.97 -7.36
C THR A 158 12.24 5.35 -7.92
N SER A 159 11.47 5.37 -9.00
CA SER A 159 10.97 6.60 -9.63
C SER A 159 9.47 6.49 -9.95
N ASP A 160 8.84 7.65 -10.13
CA ASP A 160 7.50 7.74 -10.75
C ASP A 160 7.53 7.36 -12.24
#